data_AF-A0A964IVM5-F1
#
_entry.id   AF-A0A964IVM5-F1
#
_cell.length_a   1.000
_cell.length_b   1.000
_cell.length_c   1.000
_cell.angle_alpha   90.00
_cell.angle_beta   90.00
_cell.angle_gamma   90.00
#
_symmetry.space_group_name_H-M   'P 1'
#
loop_
_entity.id
_entity.type
_entity.pdbx_description
1 polymer ?
#
loop_
_entity_poly.entity_id
_entity_poly.type
_entity_poly.pdbx_seq_one_letter_code
_entity_poly.pdbx_strand_id
1 'polypeptide(L)'
;MHINKTGALRGDGAWNVETARGPGSLMLTGNAASDVFDYVFGDVDGTEWAVPGCVVPGGAVYVLTFTKPTYMGETQFSQSMRKVDDDLASLKRLLEGA
;
A
#
# COMPACT_ATOMS: atom_id res chain seq x y z
N MET A 1 7.71 1.04 -1.20
CA MET A 1 6.89 1.06 0.01
C MET A 1 6.77 -0.38 0.48
N HIS A 2 7.39 -0.74 1.60
CA HIS A 2 7.27 -2.08 2.21
C HIS A 2 6.98 -1.85 3.69
N ILE A 3 5.83 -2.34 4.14
CA ILE A 3 5.34 -2.15 5.50
C ILE A 3 5.75 -3.37 6.30
N ASN A 4 6.65 -3.17 7.26
CA ASN A 4 7.15 -4.24 8.13
C ASN A 4 6.12 -4.58 9.21
N LYS A 5 5.39 -3.56 9.68
CA LYS A 5 4.43 -3.68 10.77
C LYS A 5 3.37 -2.58 10.69
N THR A 6 2.11 -2.94 10.91
CA THR A 6 1.04 -2.00 11.20
C THR A 6 0.95 -1.75 12.71
N GLY A 7 0.83 -0.48 13.08
CA GLY A 7 0.66 0.00 14.45
C GLY A 7 -0.79 0.38 14.73
N ALA A 8 -1.01 1.17 15.78
CA ALA A 8 -2.35 1.61 16.16
C ALA A 8 -2.94 2.60 15.16
N LEU A 9 -4.28 2.56 15.01
CA LEU A 9 -5.07 3.61 14.39
C LEU A 9 -4.94 4.90 15.22
N ARG A 10 -4.68 6.01 14.55
CA ARG A 10 -4.58 7.35 15.12
C ARG A 10 -5.96 8.00 15.23
N GLY A 11 -6.07 9.06 16.03
CA GLY A 11 -7.31 9.83 16.20
C GLY A 11 -7.80 10.55 14.95
N ASP A 12 -6.97 10.67 13.92
CA ASP A 12 -7.28 11.26 12.61
C ASP A 12 -7.67 10.22 11.54
N GLY A 13 -7.75 8.93 11.89
CA GLY A 13 -8.12 7.86 10.97
C GLY A 13 -6.96 7.25 10.18
N ALA A 14 -5.72 7.73 10.36
CA ALA A 14 -4.53 7.13 9.77
C ALA A 14 -3.96 6.02 10.67
N TRP A 15 -3.42 4.96 10.08
CA TRP A 15 -2.66 3.92 10.77
C TRP A 15 -1.20 4.32 10.87
N ASN A 16 -0.58 4.12 12.03
CA ASN A 16 0.88 4.16 12.13
C ASN A 16 1.46 2.91 11.48
N VAL A 17 2.55 3.05 10.73
CA VAL A 17 3.24 1.90 10.12
C VAL A 17 4.75 2.03 10.30
N GLU A 18 5.43 0.89 10.42
CA GLU A 18 6.90 0.84 10.40
C GLU A 18 7.36 0.35 9.02
N THR A 19 8.30 1.07 8.42
CA THR A 19 8.91 0.69 7.15
C THR A 19 10.42 0.54 7.32
N ALA A 20 11.09 0.00 6.31
CA ALA A 20 12.57 -0.04 6.28
C ALA A 20 13.22 1.35 6.32
N ARG A 21 12.49 2.43 5.97
CA ARG A 21 12.99 3.81 6.02
C ARG A 21 12.72 4.49 7.37
N GLY A 22 11.90 3.87 8.23
CA GLY A 22 11.44 4.45 9.49
C GLY A 22 9.92 4.50 9.61
N PRO A 23 9.40 5.26 10.59
CA PRO A 23 7.97 5.42 10.79
C PRO A 23 7.29 6.06 9.58
N GLY A 24 6.09 5.58 9.25
CA GLY A 24 5.21 6.16 8.25
C GLY A 24 3.76 6.13 8.70
N SER A 25 2.85 6.54 7.82
CA SER A 25 1.41 6.47 8.04
C SER A 25 0.67 5.94 6.83
N LEU A 26 -0.47 5.28 7.05
CA LEU A 26 -1.36 4.82 5.99
C LEU A 26 -2.78 5.25 6.32
N MET A 27 -3.41 6.02 5.44
CA MET A 27 -4.79 6.46 5.58
C MET A 27 -5.62 5.88 4.44
N LEU A 28 -6.64 5.09 4.77
CA LEU A 28 -7.63 4.65 3.78
C LEU A 28 -8.50 5.85 3.39
N THR A 29 -8.63 6.09 2.10
CA THR A 29 -9.48 7.15 1.52
C THR A 29 -10.59 6.58 0.66
N GLY A 30 -10.58 5.27 0.40
CA GLY A 30 -11.63 4.55 -0.33
C GLY A 30 -12.98 4.56 0.39
N ASN A 31 -14.05 4.37 -0.39
CA ASN A 31 -15.41 4.27 0.11
C ASN A 31 -15.86 2.80 0.12
N ALA A 32 -16.28 2.28 1.26
CA ALA A 32 -16.74 0.89 1.41
C ALA A 32 -17.97 0.53 0.55
N ALA A 33 -18.74 1.52 0.09
CA ALA A 33 -19.84 1.32 -0.86
C ALA A 33 -19.38 1.12 -2.31
N SER A 34 -18.09 1.29 -2.57
CA SER A 34 -17.42 0.99 -3.84
C SER A 34 -16.42 -0.14 -3.63
N ASP A 35 -16.15 -0.94 -4.66
CA ASP A 35 -15.08 -1.96 -4.62
C ASP A 35 -13.66 -1.33 -4.64
N VAL A 36 -13.51 -0.12 -4.11
CA VAL A 36 -12.30 0.71 -4.14
C VAL A 36 -11.81 0.91 -2.71
N PHE A 37 -10.53 0.65 -2.49
CA PHE A 37 -9.83 0.79 -1.22
C PHE A 37 -8.59 1.68 -1.37
N ASP A 38 -8.74 2.80 -2.08
CA ASP A 38 -7.69 3.80 -2.21
C ASP A 38 -7.09 4.18 -0.84
N TYR A 39 -5.79 4.47 -0.84
CA TYR A 39 -5.12 4.95 0.35
C TYR A 39 -4.01 5.95 0.05
N VAL A 40 -3.68 6.75 1.04
CA VAL A 40 -2.51 7.62 1.06
C VAL A 40 -1.49 7.04 2.02
N PHE A 41 -0.27 6.82 1.54
CA PHE A 41 0.88 6.44 2.35
C PHE A 41 1.79 7.64 2.56
N GLY A 42 2.01 8.02 3.82
CA GLY A 42 2.98 9.03 4.24
C GLY A 42 4.30 8.39 4.64
N ASP A 43 5.39 8.81 4.02
CA ASP A 43 6.75 8.36 4.33
C ASP A 43 7.42 9.27 5.37
N VAL A 44 8.53 8.81 5.95
CA VAL A 44 9.27 9.50 7.02
C VAL A 44 9.80 10.88 6.60
N ASP A 45 9.99 11.09 5.29
CA ASP A 45 10.47 12.34 4.70
C ASP A 45 9.33 13.35 4.42
N GLY A 46 8.10 13.02 4.80
CA GLY A 46 6.91 13.84 4.57
C GLY A 46 6.30 13.69 3.18
N THR A 47 6.85 12.83 2.32
CA THR A 47 6.26 12.53 1.01
C THR A 47 5.00 11.71 1.18
N GLU A 48 3.92 12.12 0.52
CA GLU A 48 2.67 11.37 0.44
C GLU A 48 2.51 10.70 -0.92
N TRP A 49 2.02 9.46 -0.87
CA TRP A 49 1.79 8.61 -2.03
C TRP A 49 0.34 8.20 -2.06
N ALA A 50 -0.42 8.77 -2.99
CA ALA A 50 -1.76 8.26 -3.31
C ALA A 50 -1.62 6.96 -4.09
N VAL A 51 -2.21 5.89 -3.57
CA VAL A 51 -2.22 4.57 -4.17
C VAL A 51 -3.67 4.16 -4.42
N PRO A 52 -4.15 4.32 -5.67
CA PRO A 52 -5.44 3.79 -6.05
C PRO A 52 -5.48 2.27 -5.94
N GLY A 53 -6.52 1.73 -5.33
CA GLY A 53 -6.68 0.31 -5.06
C GLY A 53 -8.11 -0.15 -5.28
N CYS A 54 -8.34 -1.26 -5.96
CA CYS A 54 -9.68 -1.83 -6.11
C CYS A 54 -9.69 -3.36 -6.12
N VAL A 55 -10.83 -3.94 -5.75
CA VAL A 55 -11.10 -5.37 -5.85
C VAL A 55 -12.05 -5.57 -7.02
N VAL A 56 -11.69 -6.42 -7.96
CA VAL A 56 -12.54 -6.74 -9.11
C VAL A 56 -13.17 -8.14 -8.90
N PRO A 57 -14.47 -8.30 -9.19
CA PRO A 57 -15.13 -9.60 -9.18
C PRO A 57 -14.46 -10.61 -10.13
N GLY A 58 -14.28 -11.86 -9.68
CA GLY A 58 -13.61 -12.91 -10.47
C GLY A 58 -12.68 -13.81 -9.66
N GLY A 59 -13.00 -14.11 -8.40
CA GLY A 59 -12.09 -14.78 -7.46
C GLY A 59 -11.24 -13.81 -6.62
N ALA A 60 -11.72 -12.58 -6.44
CA ALA A 60 -11.08 -11.45 -5.73
C ALA A 60 -9.72 -11.06 -6.35
N VAL A 61 -9.76 -10.27 -7.43
CA VAL A 61 -8.56 -9.69 -8.05
C VAL A 61 -8.27 -8.36 -7.39
N TYR A 62 -7.16 -8.26 -6.66
CA TYR A 62 -6.69 -7.02 -6.06
C TYR A 62 -5.81 -6.28 -7.06
N VAL A 63 -6.15 -5.03 -7.35
CA VAL A 63 -5.38 -4.14 -8.23
C VAL A 63 -4.89 -2.95 -7.42
N LEU A 64 -3.60 -2.68 -7.49
CA LEU A 64 -2.95 -1.50 -6.90
C LEU A 64 -2.21 -0.74 -7.99
N THR A 65 -2.41 0.58 -8.02
CA THR A 65 -1.74 1.45 -9.00
C THR A 65 -0.67 2.29 -8.32
N PHE A 66 0.59 2.11 -8.71
CA PHE A 66 1.70 2.94 -8.24
C PHE A 66 2.19 3.84 -9.37
N THR A 67 2.07 5.16 -9.18
CA THR A 67 2.63 6.12 -10.12
C THR A 67 4.10 6.38 -9.80
N LYS A 68 5.00 6.13 -10.76
CA LYS A 68 6.42 6.43 -10.58
C LYS A 68 6.63 7.94 -10.44
N PRO A 69 7.27 8.44 -9.37
CA PRO A 69 7.62 9.85 -9.28
C PRO A 69 8.68 10.23 -10.31
N THR A 70 8.72 11.51 -10.66
CA THR A 70 9.72 12.06 -11.58
C THR A 70 11.13 11.98 -11.02
N TYR A 71 11.30 12.11 -9.70
CA TYR A 71 12.59 12.05 -9.01
C TYR A 71 13.13 10.62 -8.84
N MET A 72 12.30 9.59 -9.02
CA MET A 72 12.70 8.19 -8.84
C MET A 72 13.17 7.58 -10.16
N GLY A 73 14.39 7.03 -10.14
CA GLY A 73 14.96 6.30 -11.28
C GLY A 73 14.20 5.01 -11.59
N GLU A 74 14.21 4.59 -12.86
CA GLU A 74 13.46 3.42 -13.32
C GLU A 74 13.88 2.13 -12.60
N THR A 75 15.19 1.88 -12.46
CA THR A 75 15.70 0.69 -11.77
C THR A 75 15.23 0.63 -10.32
N GLN A 76 15.24 1.76 -9.61
CA GLN A 76 14.81 1.85 -8.21
C GLN A 76 13.29 1.61 -8.08
N PHE A 77 12.51 2.18 -9.00
CA PHE A 77 11.06 1.97 -9.03
C PHE A 77 10.73 0.50 -9.30
N SER A 78 11.34 -0.11 -10.31
CA SER A 78 11.15 -1.53 -10.64
C SER A 78 11.54 -2.47 -9.50
N GLN A 79 12.62 -2.18 -8.77
CA GLN A 79 12.99 -2.93 -7.56
C GLN A 79 11.95 -2.78 -6.44
N SER A 80 11.34 -1.60 -6.33
CA SER A 80 10.28 -1.36 -5.35
C SER A 80 9.00 -2.11 -5.72
N MET A 81 8.65 -2.17 -7.01
CA MET A 81 7.49 -2.93 -7.49
C MET A 81 7.63 -4.43 -7.24
N ARG A 82 8.83 -5.01 -7.39
CA ARG A 82 9.05 -6.43 -7.05
C ARG A 82 8.74 -6.75 -5.58
N LYS A 83 9.04 -5.84 -4.66
CA LYS A 83 8.70 -6.02 -3.24
C LYS A 83 7.19 -5.98 -3.01
N VAL A 84 6.49 -5.10 -3.74
CA VAL A 84 5.03 -5.06 -3.70
C VAL A 84 4.43 -6.37 -4.22
N ASP A 85 5.01 -6.94 -5.29
CA ASP A 85 4.59 -8.25 -5.81
C ASP A 85 4.78 -9.37 -4.76
N ASP A 86 5.91 -9.37 -4.03
CA ASP A 86 6.16 -10.33 -2.94
C ASP A 86 5.15 -10.17 -1.79
N ASP A 87 4.78 -8.94 -1.45
CA ASP A 87 3.79 -8.61 -0.43
C ASP A 87 2.39 -9.10 -0.85
N LEU A 88 1.98 -8.84 -2.10
CA LEU A 88 0.70 -9.30 -2.65
C LEU A 88 0.64 -10.82 -2.78
N ALA A 89 1.74 -11.48 -3.16
CA ALA A 89 1.82 -12.93 -3.18
C ALA A 89 1.67 -13.53 -1.77
N SER A 90 2.23 -12.87 -0.76
CA SER A 90 2.06 -13.26 0.64
C SER A 90 0.63 -13.06 1.13
N LEU A 91 0.00 -11.92 0.80
CA LEU A 91 -1.41 -11.66 1.08
C LEU A 91 -2.31 -12.72 0.46
N LYS A 92 -2.08 -13.06 -0.82
CA LYS A 92 -2.84 -14.12 -1.51
C LYS A 92 -2.78 -15.44 -0.74
N ARG A 93 -1.58 -15.89 -0.33
CA ARG A 93 -1.42 -17.13 0.46
C ARG A 93 -2.19 -17.09 1.78
N LEU A 94 -2.21 -15.94 2.45
CA LEU A 94 -2.96 -15.79 3.71
C LEU A 94 -4.47 -15.87 3.49
N LEU A 95 -4.98 -15.26 2.42
CA LEU A 95 -6.40 -15.28 2.08
C LEU A 95 -6.88 -16.65 1.59
N GLU A 96 -6.04 -17.39 0.88
CA GLU A 96 -6.37 -18.72 0.34
C GLU A 96 -6.10 -19.86 1.32
N GLY A 97 -5.24 -19.64 2.32
CA GLY A 97 -4.91 -20.61 3.36
C GLY A 97 -5.80 -20.51 4.61
N ALA A 98 -6.73 -19.55 4.64
CA ALA A 98 -7.72 -19.36 5.70
C ALA A 98 -9.03 -20.14 5.43
#